data_AF-A0A841BJI8-F1
#
_entry.id   AF-A0A841BJI8-F1
#
_cell.length_a   1.000
_cell.length_b   1.000
_cell.length_c   1.000
_cell.angle_alpha   90.00
_cell.angle_beta   90.00
_cell.angle_gamma   90.00
#
_symmetry.space_group_name_H-M   'P 1'
#
loop_
_entity.id
_entity.type
_entity.pdbx_description
1 polymer ?
#
loop_
_entity_poly.entity_id
_entity_poly.type
_entity_poly.pdbx_seq_one_letter_code
_entity_poly.pdbx_strand_id
1 'polypeptide(L)'
;MAALLGLAAAACGPDDPAPTPTGAAPKGAAGDSAASDSPLTVSFDISGTVAVKGELKTVFPNLGNATFPKTCGEYVKGKDGRFPLPKIFLAKLGTITPTVNVTLLDYAGPATYALRSVERRTASGVDVNTLLLDPKGVFRLNDSSTTTVTVGADGGGDWTFTGLADSKGGTINGSVTWKCTR
;
A
#
# COMPACT_ATOMS: atom_id res chain seq x y z
N MET A 1 -63.70 -15.08 -13.10
CA MET A 1 -64.28 -15.87 -11.99
C MET A 1 -63.11 -16.39 -11.18
N ALA A 2 -62.83 -15.87 -9.98
CA ALA A 2 -63.52 -16.24 -8.72
C ALA A 2 -63.48 -17.77 -8.54
N ALA A 3 -63.05 -18.37 -7.45
CA ALA A 3 -62.74 -17.94 -6.10
C ALA A 3 -62.35 -19.25 -5.37
N LEU A 4 -61.47 -19.15 -4.34
CA LEU A 4 -61.62 -19.72 -2.98
C LEU A 4 -62.21 -21.16 -2.84
N LEU A 5 -61.79 -22.08 -1.99
CA LEU A 5 -61.22 -22.02 -0.64
C LEU A 5 -61.19 -23.47 -0.09
N GLY A 6 -60.43 -23.66 1.00
CA GLY A 6 -60.74 -24.65 2.06
C GLY A 6 -59.83 -25.87 2.03
N LEU A 7 -58.71 -25.93 2.77
CA LEU A 7 -58.58 -26.17 4.23
C LEU A 7 -59.32 -27.41 4.77
N ALA A 8 -58.54 -28.38 5.24
CA ALA A 8 -58.72 -29.01 6.55
C ALA A 8 -57.39 -29.64 7.01
N ALA A 9 -57.12 -29.50 8.31
CA ALA A 9 -55.93 -29.94 9.02
C ALA A 9 -56.12 -31.32 9.68
N ALA A 10 -55.02 -32.03 9.98
CA ALA A 10 -54.81 -32.75 11.25
C ALA A 10 -53.36 -33.26 11.35
N ALA A 11 -52.85 -33.26 12.58
CA ALA A 11 -51.49 -33.53 13.01
C ALA A 11 -51.22 -35.02 13.32
N CYS A 12 -49.95 -35.44 13.29
CA CYS A 12 -49.19 -36.09 14.40
C CYS A 12 -48.03 -36.97 13.91
N GLY A 13 -46.86 -36.83 14.56
CA GLY A 13 -45.87 -37.91 14.77
C GLY A 13 -44.67 -37.93 13.81
N PRO A 14 -43.41 -37.99 14.30
CA PRO A 14 -42.22 -37.85 13.47
C PRO A 14 -41.74 -39.21 12.93
N ASP A 15 -41.86 -39.41 11.62
CA ASP A 15 -41.24 -40.53 10.90
C ASP A 15 -39.85 -40.16 10.36
N ASP A 16 -38.91 -41.05 10.61
CA ASP A 16 -37.64 -41.24 9.91
C ASP A 16 -37.90 -41.87 8.51
N PRO A 17 -36.96 -41.89 7.54
CA PRO A 17 -36.51 -40.74 6.74
C PRO A 17 -36.66 -40.98 5.22
N ALA A 18 -36.87 -39.91 4.43
CA ALA A 18 -36.41 -39.71 3.03
C ALA A 18 -37.13 -38.49 2.39
N PRO A 19 -36.65 -37.93 1.26
CA PRO A 19 -35.29 -37.61 0.84
C PRO A 19 -35.10 -36.08 0.65
N THR A 20 -33.85 -35.67 0.51
CA THR A 20 -33.35 -34.27 0.37
C THR A 20 -34.12 -33.35 -0.57
N PRO A 21 -34.32 -32.08 -0.15
CA PRO A 21 -34.07 -30.91 -0.98
C PRO A 21 -32.80 -30.24 -0.48
N THR A 22 -31.71 -30.38 -1.25
CA THR A 22 -30.43 -29.71 -1.03
C THR A 22 -30.61 -28.21 -1.29
N GLY A 23 -31.17 -27.52 -0.29
CA GLY A 23 -31.29 -26.08 -0.21
C GLY A 23 -30.50 -25.57 0.99
N ALA A 24 -29.18 -25.58 0.88
CA ALA A 24 -28.32 -24.70 1.65
C ALA A 24 -27.20 -24.27 0.72
N ALA A 25 -27.19 -22.98 0.37
CA ALA A 25 -26.05 -22.34 -0.26
C ALA A 25 -24.77 -22.76 0.48
N PRO A 26 -23.65 -23.02 -0.23
CA PRO A 26 -22.42 -23.42 0.43
C PRO A 26 -22.13 -22.40 1.52
N LYS A 27 -22.09 -22.91 2.76
CA LYS A 27 -21.55 -22.24 3.93
C LYS A 27 -20.23 -21.67 3.44
N GLY A 28 -20.20 -20.35 3.21
CA GLY A 28 -19.02 -19.66 2.74
C GLY A 28 -17.89 -20.12 3.62
N ALA A 29 -16.89 -20.76 3.02
CA ALA A 29 -15.67 -21.12 3.72
C ALA A 29 -15.31 -19.86 4.51
N ALA A 30 -15.42 -19.97 5.84
CA ALA A 30 -14.93 -18.95 6.72
C ALA A 30 -13.44 -18.92 6.37
N GLY A 31 -13.08 -17.94 5.54
CA GLY A 31 -11.72 -17.70 5.18
C GLY A 31 -11.05 -17.37 6.48
N ASP A 32 -10.32 -18.33 7.02
CA ASP A 32 -9.28 -18.09 7.99
C ASP A 32 -8.32 -17.12 7.30
N SER A 33 -8.64 -15.83 7.41
CA SER A 33 -7.74 -14.74 7.11
C SER A 33 -6.73 -14.74 8.24
N ALA A 34 -5.89 -15.77 8.26
CA ALA A 34 -4.54 -15.62 8.76
C ALA A 34 -4.02 -14.37 8.07
N ALA A 35 -3.82 -13.31 8.85
CA ALA A 35 -3.30 -12.05 8.39
C ALA A 35 -2.11 -12.39 7.50
N SER A 36 -2.23 -12.23 6.18
CA SER A 36 -1.09 -12.43 5.31
C SER A 36 -0.11 -11.35 5.76
N ASP A 37 0.97 -11.73 6.44
CA ASP A 37 1.98 -10.79 6.87
C ASP A 37 2.42 -10.02 5.63
N SER A 38 2.00 -8.75 5.56
CA SER A 38 2.29 -7.97 4.37
C SER A 38 3.80 -7.87 4.26
N PRO A 39 4.36 -8.12 3.06
CA PRO A 39 5.79 -8.34 2.90
C PRO A 39 6.65 -7.14 3.31
N LEU A 40 6.05 -5.94 3.33
CA LEU A 40 6.72 -4.69 3.64
C LEU A 40 6.13 -4.07 4.90
N THR A 41 7.01 -3.67 5.84
CA THR A 41 6.67 -2.78 6.95
C THR A 41 7.34 -1.44 6.71
N VAL A 42 6.57 -0.35 6.75
CA VAL A 42 7.01 1.01 6.43
C VAL A 42 6.85 1.88 7.67
N SER A 43 7.95 2.48 8.12
CA SER A 43 8.02 3.35 9.30
C SER A 43 8.21 4.80 8.87
N PHE A 44 7.44 5.70 9.47
CA PHE A 44 7.48 7.14 9.22
C PHE A 44 8.03 7.87 10.44
N ASP A 45 8.95 8.81 10.20
CA ASP A 45 9.36 9.81 11.18
C ASP A 45 9.47 11.18 10.47
N ILE A 46 8.39 11.96 10.52
CA ILE A 46 8.21 13.20 9.77
C ILE A 46 7.86 14.32 10.74
N SER A 47 8.45 15.49 10.49
CA SER A 47 8.26 16.72 11.26
C SER A 47 8.11 17.93 10.33
N GLY A 48 7.68 19.06 10.89
CA GLY A 48 7.46 20.33 10.17
C GLY A 48 6.00 20.77 10.28
N THR A 49 5.43 21.27 9.19
CA THR A 49 4.02 21.72 9.12
C THR A 49 3.03 20.62 9.50
N VAL A 50 3.40 19.35 9.29
CA VAL A 50 2.70 18.17 9.80
C VAL A 50 3.72 17.22 10.42
N ALA A 51 3.36 16.59 11.53
CA ALA A 51 4.12 15.52 12.13
C ALA A 51 3.42 14.16 11.90
N VAL A 52 4.19 13.17 11.48
CA VAL A 52 3.73 11.79 11.29
C VAL A 52 4.76 10.87 11.90
N LYS A 53 4.32 10.00 12.80
CA LYS A 53 5.17 8.97 13.40
C LYS A 53 4.40 7.68 13.54
N GLY A 54 4.98 6.57 13.12
CA GLY A 54 4.35 5.25 13.22
C GLY A 54 4.71 4.31 12.09
N GLU A 55 4.11 3.13 12.10
CA GLU A 55 4.40 2.06 11.13
C GLU A 55 3.13 1.55 10.46
N LEU A 56 3.25 1.16 9.19
CA LEU A 56 2.20 0.56 8.40
C LEU A 56 2.73 -0.66 7.64
N LYS A 57 1.91 -1.70 7.54
CA LYS A 57 2.19 -2.86 6.69
C LYS A 57 1.59 -2.63 5.29
N THR A 58 2.32 -3.01 4.24
CA THR A 58 1.86 -2.91 2.84
C THR A 58 2.35 -4.07 1.98
N VAL A 59 1.73 -4.22 0.81
CA VAL A 59 2.11 -5.18 -0.22
C VAL A 59 3.22 -4.64 -1.10
N PHE A 60 3.87 -5.52 -1.87
CA PHE A 60 4.85 -5.08 -2.86
C PHE A 60 4.22 -4.09 -3.87
N PRO A 61 4.93 -3.00 -4.20
CA PRO A 61 4.47 -2.10 -5.24
C PRO A 61 4.54 -2.79 -6.61
N ASN A 62 3.72 -2.32 -7.55
CA ASN A 62 3.89 -2.64 -8.95
C ASN A 62 5.21 -2.04 -9.46
N LEU A 63 6.11 -2.89 -9.96
CA LEU A 63 7.39 -2.48 -10.54
C LEU A 63 7.28 -1.86 -11.94
N GLY A 64 6.07 -1.82 -12.52
CA GLY A 64 5.79 -1.39 -13.88
C GLY A 64 5.27 -2.55 -14.74
N ASN A 65 4.48 -2.22 -15.78
CA ASN A 65 3.92 -3.21 -16.71
C ASN A 65 3.22 -4.38 -16.00
N ALA A 66 2.40 -4.06 -14.99
CA ALA A 66 1.66 -5.01 -14.14
C ALA A 66 2.54 -6.10 -13.47
N THR A 67 3.79 -5.78 -13.16
CA THR A 67 4.72 -6.71 -12.52
C THR A 67 4.70 -6.52 -11.01
N PHE A 68 4.22 -7.54 -10.30
CA PHE A 68 4.14 -7.55 -8.84
C PHE A 68 5.10 -8.60 -8.28
N PRO A 69 6.13 -8.18 -7.52
CA PRO A 69 7.03 -9.09 -6.82
C PRO A 69 6.27 -9.99 -5.84
N LYS A 70 6.81 -11.18 -5.61
CA LYS A 70 6.31 -12.14 -4.62
C LYS A 70 7.25 -12.32 -3.43
N THR A 71 8.51 -11.93 -3.60
CA THR A 71 9.57 -12.04 -2.59
C THR A 71 10.44 -10.79 -2.56
N CYS A 72 11.19 -10.59 -1.48
CA CYS A 72 12.17 -9.52 -1.32
C CYS A 72 13.28 -9.64 -2.37
N GLY A 73 13.70 -10.86 -2.69
CA GLY A 73 14.68 -11.12 -3.75
C GLY A 73 14.18 -10.73 -5.15
N GLU A 74 12.87 -10.78 -5.40
CA GLU A 74 12.27 -10.23 -6.61
C GLU A 74 12.12 -8.71 -6.53
N TYR A 75 11.70 -8.18 -5.38
CA TYR A 75 11.49 -6.75 -5.18
C TYR A 75 12.79 -5.95 -5.33
N VAL A 76 13.87 -6.40 -4.68
CA VAL A 76 15.18 -5.72 -4.66
C VAL A 76 15.84 -5.62 -6.03
N LYS A 77 15.45 -6.46 -7.00
CA LYS A 77 15.95 -6.39 -8.37
C LYS A 77 15.44 -5.15 -9.11
N GLY A 78 14.33 -4.56 -8.66
CA GLY A 78 13.65 -3.52 -9.42
C GLY A 78 13.21 -4.03 -10.79
N LYS A 79 12.90 -3.11 -11.70
CA LYS A 79 12.53 -3.42 -13.09
C LYS A 79 12.85 -2.27 -14.01
N ASP A 80 13.40 -2.56 -15.19
CA ASP A 80 13.63 -1.57 -16.26
C ASP A 80 14.44 -0.34 -15.77
N GLY A 81 15.44 -0.57 -14.91
CA GLY A 81 16.24 0.50 -14.30
C GLY A 81 15.49 1.34 -13.27
N ARG A 82 14.37 0.82 -12.72
CA ARG A 82 13.53 1.53 -11.76
C ARG A 82 13.33 0.73 -10.49
N PHE A 83 13.20 1.45 -9.38
CA PHE A 83 12.83 0.87 -8.10
C PHE A 83 11.78 1.74 -7.39
N PRO A 84 10.49 1.38 -7.45
CA PRO A 84 9.46 2.09 -6.70
C PRO A 84 9.57 1.76 -5.20
N LEU A 85 9.57 2.79 -4.38
CA LEU A 85 9.48 2.63 -2.94
C LEU A 85 8.12 2.02 -2.55
N PRO A 86 7.99 1.47 -1.34
CA PRO A 86 6.73 0.92 -0.86
C PRO A 86 5.59 1.94 -0.96
N LYS A 87 4.50 1.57 -1.62
CA LYS A 87 3.30 2.41 -1.71
C LYS A 87 2.31 2.02 -0.63
N ILE A 88 1.68 3.03 -0.05
CA ILE A 88 0.66 2.87 0.98
C ILE A 88 -0.66 3.34 0.41
N PHE A 89 -1.62 2.43 0.37
CA PHE A 89 -2.96 2.69 -0.13
C PHE A 89 -3.96 2.53 1.01
N LEU A 90 -4.68 3.61 1.32
CA LEU A 90 -5.84 3.63 2.23
C LEU A 90 -5.57 3.25 3.70
N ALA A 91 -4.31 3.05 4.10
CA ALA A 91 -3.94 2.76 5.49
C ALA A 91 -3.67 4.05 6.27
N LYS A 92 -4.12 4.09 7.54
CA LYS A 92 -4.07 5.29 8.38
C LYS A 92 -3.04 5.18 9.50
N LEU A 93 -2.31 6.27 9.73
CA LEU A 93 -1.56 6.55 10.96
C LEU A 93 -2.31 7.64 11.73
N GLY A 94 -3.07 7.23 12.75
CA GLY A 94 -4.00 8.12 13.44
C GLY A 94 -5.06 8.66 12.47
N THR A 95 -5.08 9.98 12.28
CA THR A 95 -6.01 10.67 11.36
C THR A 95 -5.42 10.91 9.96
N ILE A 96 -4.17 10.52 9.72
CA ILE A 96 -3.44 10.79 8.48
C ILE A 96 -3.37 9.53 7.62
N THR A 97 -3.60 9.67 6.31
CA THR A 97 -3.35 8.61 5.32
C THR A 97 -2.08 8.96 4.55
N PRO A 98 -0.89 8.45 4.95
CA PRO A 98 0.34 8.71 4.23
C PRO A 98 0.38 7.87 2.94
N THR A 99 0.80 8.48 1.83
CA THR A 99 1.10 7.78 0.58
C THR A 99 2.45 8.25 0.05
N VAL A 100 3.38 7.30 -0.05
CA VAL A 100 4.69 7.48 -0.67
C VAL A 100 4.57 7.21 -2.16
N ASN A 101 4.90 8.21 -2.96
CA ASN A 101 4.97 8.12 -4.41
C ASN A 101 6.38 8.57 -4.81
N VAL A 102 7.33 7.64 -4.67
CA VAL A 102 8.74 7.84 -4.99
C VAL A 102 9.23 6.62 -5.76
N THR A 103 9.97 6.86 -6.82
CA THR A 103 10.68 5.81 -7.59
C THR A 103 12.12 6.24 -7.77
N LEU A 104 13.04 5.29 -7.66
CA LEU A 104 14.40 5.49 -8.15
C LEU A 104 14.47 5.27 -9.66
N LEU A 105 15.14 6.17 -10.36
CA LEU A 105 15.59 6.04 -11.74
C LEU A 105 17.03 5.55 -11.76
N ASP A 106 17.42 4.94 -12.89
CA ASP A 106 18.75 4.39 -13.12
C ASP A 106 19.18 3.42 -12.01
N TYR A 107 18.20 2.70 -11.44
CA TYR A 107 18.41 1.74 -10.37
C TYR A 107 19.23 0.56 -10.89
N ALA A 108 20.43 0.40 -10.32
CA ALA A 108 21.41 -0.63 -10.67
C ALA A 108 21.54 -1.73 -9.60
N GLY A 109 20.70 -1.69 -8.57
CA GLY A 109 20.74 -2.62 -7.43
C GLY A 109 20.91 -1.92 -6.08
N PRO A 110 21.08 -2.70 -5.00
CA PRO A 110 21.28 -2.18 -3.65
C PRO A 110 22.44 -1.19 -3.56
N ALA A 111 22.13 0.05 -3.19
CA ALA A 111 23.08 1.15 -3.08
C ALA A 111 22.41 2.35 -2.40
N THR A 112 23.18 3.42 -2.22
CA THR A 112 22.68 4.75 -1.85
C THR A 112 22.56 5.62 -3.10
N TYR A 113 21.40 6.24 -3.27
CA TYR A 113 20.99 7.05 -4.40
C TYR A 113 20.74 8.49 -3.94
N ALA A 114 21.35 9.45 -4.65
CA ALA A 114 21.18 10.88 -4.39
C ALA A 114 19.96 11.44 -5.14
N LEU A 115 19.56 12.68 -4.81
CA LEU A 115 18.42 13.42 -5.39
C LEU A 115 18.20 13.22 -6.89
N ARG A 116 19.25 13.22 -7.73
CA ARG A 116 19.13 13.06 -9.20
C ARG A 116 18.51 11.73 -9.64
N SER A 117 18.57 10.71 -8.78
CA SER A 117 18.02 9.39 -9.02
C SER A 117 16.63 9.21 -8.41
N VAL A 118 16.13 10.16 -7.62
CA VAL A 118 14.79 10.12 -7.00
C VAL A 118 13.84 10.90 -7.93
N GLU A 119 12.81 10.25 -8.50
CA GLU A 119 12.05 10.67 -9.69
C GLU A 119 11.54 12.14 -9.78
N ARG A 120 12.31 13.01 -10.44
CA ARG A 120 11.78 14.20 -11.15
C ARG A 120 12.65 14.58 -12.35
N ARG A 121 12.06 14.66 -13.56
CA ARG A 121 12.60 15.38 -14.73
C ARG A 121 11.49 15.98 -15.58
N THR A 122 11.49 17.30 -15.74
CA THR A 122 10.55 18.08 -16.55
C THR A 122 11.34 18.82 -17.66
N ALA A 123 10.80 19.56 -18.63
CA ALA A 123 9.44 19.93 -19.01
C ALA A 123 8.75 18.81 -19.82
N SER A 124 7.50 18.53 -19.47
CA SER A 124 6.61 17.47 -20.02
C SER A 124 6.95 16.01 -19.65
N GLY A 125 8.07 15.76 -18.97
CA GLY A 125 8.47 14.43 -18.49
C GLY A 125 8.29 14.22 -16.98
N VAL A 126 8.64 13.00 -16.53
CA VAL A 126 8.20 12.36 -15.29
C VAL A 126 8.44 13.17 -14.01
N ASP A 127 7.43 13.19 -13.14
CA ASP A 127 7.56 13.71 -11.78
C ASP A 127 6.71 12.89 -10.81
N VAL A 128 7.33 11.95 -10.09
CA VAL A 128 6.68 11.21 -9.01
C VAL A 128 7.64 11.14 -7.83
N ASN A 129 7.71 12.28 -7.14
CA ASN A 129 8.47 12.55 -5.93
C ASN A 129 7.59 13.22 -4.87
N THR A 130 6.55 12.51 -4.43
CA THR A 130 5.55 13.10 -3.55
C THR A 130 5.27 12.25 -2.33
N LEU A 131 5.08 12.94 -1.21
CA LEU A 131 4.46 12.38 -0.03
C LEU A 131 3.11 13.07 0.17
N LEU A 132 2.03 12.33 -0.06
CA LEU A 132 0.69 12.78 0.30
C LEU A 132 0.43 12.43 1.76
N LEU A 133 0.09 13.42 2.56
CA LEU A 133 -0.32 13.25 3.95
C LEU A 133 -1.76 13.74 4.06
N ASP A 134 -2.74 13.01 3.54
CA ASP A 134 -4.15 13.41 3.57
C ASP A 134 -4.66 13.50 5.02
N PRO A 135 -5.33 14.60 5.45
CA PRO A 135 -5.81 15.76 4.68
C PRO A 135 -4.90 16.99 4.66
N LYS A 136 -3.64 16.85 5.08
CA LYS A 136 -2.65 17.93 5.18
C LYS A 136 -2.09 18.39 3.84
N GLY A 137 -2.04 17.51 2.83
CA GLY A 137 -1.70 17.89 1.46
C GLY A 137 -0.57 17.06 0.85
N VAL A 138 -0.16 17.45 -0.35
CA VAL A 138 0.91 16.78 -1.12
C VAL A 138 2.20 17.58 -1.00
N PHE A 139 3.21 16.98 -0.39
CA PHE A 139 4.55 17.53 -0.25
C PHE A 139 5.45 16.99 -1.36
N ARG A 140 6.21 17.86 -2.01
CA ARG A 140 7.04 17.53 -3.18
C ARG A 140 8.47 17.99 -3.00
N LEU A 141 9.40 17.27 -3.61
CA LEU A 141 10.77 17.74 -3.78
C LEU A 141 10.78 19.00 -4.67
N ASN A 142 11.54 20.01 -4.27
CA ASN A 142 11.79 21.23 -5.00
C ASN A 142 13.30 21.53 -5.04
N ASP A 143 13.69 22.66 -5.64
CA ASP A 143 15.10 23.02 -5.83
C ASP A 143 15.86 23.29 -4.51
N SER A 144 15.13 23.51 -3.41
CA SER A 144 15.70 23.68 -2.06
C SER A 144 15.71 22.40 -1.23
N SER A 145 15.07 21.32 -1.71
CA SER A 145 15.01 20.07 -0.98
C SER A 145 16.31 19.27 -1.09
N THR A 146 16.64 18.51 -0.06
CA THR A 146 17.65 17.46 -0.13
C THR A 146 17.02 16.10 0.06
N THR A 147 17.60 15.06 -0.55
CA THR A 147 17.11 13.69 -0.36
C THR A 147 18.18 12.65 -0.64
N THR A 148 18.09 11.54 0.08
CA THR A 148 18.88 10.34 -0.13
C THR A 148 17.97 9.13 0.02
N VAL A 149 18.17 8.11 -0.82
CA VAL A 149 17.50 6.82 -0.68
C VAL A 149 18.55 5.72 -0.61
N THR A 150 18.50 4.87 0.40
CA THR A 150 19.32 3.66 0.47
C THR A 150 18.43 2.45 0.26
N VAL A 151 18.87 1.51 -0.59
CA VAL A 151 18.23 0.21 -0.78
C VAL A 151 19.19 -0.88 -0.33
N GLY A 152 18.75 -1.73 0.60
CA GLY A 152 19.48 -2.87 1.10
C GLY A 152 19.34 -4.11 0.21
N ALA A 153 20.30 -5.03 0.31
CA ALA A 153 20.28 -6.30 -0.45
C ALA A 153 19.12 -7.23 -0.06
N ASP A 154 18.53 -7.00 1.10
CA ASP A 154 17.33 -7.67 1.60
C ASP A 154 16.01 -7.07 1.07
N GLY A 155 16.08 -6.04 0.22
CA GLY A 155 14.90 -5.32 -0.28
C GLY A 155 14.31 -4.30 0.70
N GLY A 156 14.90 -4.15 1.89
CA GLY A 156 14.64 -3.05 2.80
C GLY A 156 15.34 -1.76 2.35
N GLY A 157 15.13 -0.68 3.09
CA GLY A 157 15.79 0.59 2.80
C GLY A 157 15.28 1.78 3.58
N ASP A 158 15.84 2.94 3.28
CA ASP A 158 15.45 4.21 3.86
C ASP A 158 15.38 5.30 2.79
N TRP A 159 14.45 6.23 2.97
CA TRP A 159 14.34 7.48 2.24
C TRP A 159 14.39 8.61 3.24
N THR A 160 15.42 9.44 3.17
CA THR A 160 15.58 10.65 4.00
C THR A 160 15.41 11.87 3.12
N PHE A 161 14.75 12.90 3.66
CA PHE A 161 14.53 14.15 2.95
C PHE A 161 14.48 15.34 3.90
N THR A 162 14.84 16.50 3.36
CA THR A 162 14.57 17.79 3.99
C THR A 162 13.93 18.74 2.97
N GLY A 163 13.07 19.63 3.46
CA GLY A 163 12.52 20.71 2.65
C GLY A 163 11.48 20.27 1.62
N LEU A 164 10.74 19.17 1.82
CA LEU A 164 9.59 18.90 0.94
C LEU A 164 8.52 19.96 1.19
N ALA A 165 8.03 20.59 0.13
CA ALA A 165 7.08 21.68 0.24
C ALA A 165 5.72 21.33 -0.38
N ASP A 166 4.64 21.86 0.21
CA ASP A 166 3.31 21.86 -0.40
C ASP A 166 3.04 23.18 -1.15
N SER A 167 1.89 23.25 -1.83
CA SER A 167 1.50 24.46 -2.58
C SER A 167 1.02 25.62 -1.70
N LYS A 168 0.95 25.44 -0.39
CA LYS A 168 0.49 26.42 0.61
C LYS A 168 1.66 27.01 1.42
N GLY A 169 2.91 26.63 1.11
CA GLY A 169 4.10 27.07 1.81
C GLY A 169 4.46 26.22 3.04
N GLY A 170 3.72 25.13 3.30
CA GLY A 170 4.07 24.16 4.33
C GLY A 170 5.32 23.38 3.93
N THR A 171 6.18 23.09 4.91
CA THR A 171 7.43 22.36 4.70
C THR A 171 7.56 21.22 5.70
N ILE A 172 8.06 20.07 5.25
CA ILE A 172 8.35 18.92 6.09
C ILE A 172 9.77 18.40 5.88
N ASN A 173 10.29 17.76 6.93
CA ASN A 173 11.54 17.00 6.94
C ASN A 173 11.25 15.63 7.55
N GLY A 174 12.02 14.62 7.16
CA GLY A 174 11.87 13.33 7.80
C GLY A 174 12.50 12.18 7.05
N SER A 175 12.06 10.99 7.47
CA SER A 175 12.43 9.74 6.84
C SER A 175 11.24 8.80 6.71
N VAL A 176 11.33 7.96 5.68
CA VAL A 176 10.50 6.78 5.48
C VAL A 176 11.43 5.59 5.39
N THR A 177 11.35 4.68 6.35
CA THR A 177 12.14 3.43 6.35
C THR A 177 11.23 2.27 5.99
N TRP A 178 11.74 1.25 5.31
CA TRP A 178 11.00 0.02 5.10
C TRP A 178 11.84 -1.22 5.32
N LYS A 179 11.17 -2.26 5.81
CA LYS A 179 11.71 -3.61 5.96
C LYS A 179 10.96 -4.56 5.05
N CYS A 180 11.69 -5.43 4.37
CA CYS A 180 11.13 -6.51 3.57
C CYS A 180 11.34 -7.84 4.30
N THR A 181 10.29 -8.66 4.40
CA THR A 181 10.27 -9.83 5.31
C THR A 181 9.85 -11.15 4.65
N ARG A 182 9.58 -11.15 3.35
CA ARG A 182 9.01 -12.31 2.64
C ARG A 182 9.81 -12.70 1.41
#